data_AF-A0A1V2W1E2-F1
#
_entry.id   AF-A0A1V2W1E2-F1
#
_cell.length_a   1.000
_cell.length_b   1.000
_cell.length_c   1.000
_cell.angle_alpha   90.00
_cell.angle_beta   90.00
_cell.angle_gamma   90.00
#
_symmetry.space_group_name_H-M   'P 1'
#
loop_
_entity.id
_entity.type
_entity.pdbx_description
1 polymer ?
#
loop_
_entity_poly.entity_id
_entity_poly.type
_entity_poly.pdbx_seq_one_letter_code
_entity_poly.pdbx_strand_id
1 'polypeptide(L)'
;MCATVADIEQAAAEQRAAEAAREQERRARLNRARDEAGAFNARLALPVAWDVGIKDVLSGLSETSWGDGRSAATVEHVYLLEPLTAGRLVRQAGDFLCTAAAGTNGKRWSSKVIERAHDGDGQPYRPRPTCKACLALAKRWMKD
;
A
#
# COMPACT_ATOMS: atom_id res chain seq x y z
N MET A 1 3.26 44.28 26.00
CA MET A 1 4.12 44.64 24.85
C MET A 1 3.56 43.94 23.62
N CYS A 2 3.30 44.66 22.53
CA CYS A 2 2.87 44.09 21.26
C CYS A 2 4.11 43.62 20.48
N ALA A 3 4.02 42.48 19.79
CA ALA A 3 5.07 42.02 18.89
C ALA A 3 5.34 43.08 17.81
N THR A 4 6.61 43.34 17.51
CA THR A 4 6.99 44.25 16.44
C THR A 4 6.76 43.59 15.08
N VAL A 5 6.72 44.39 14.01
CA VAL A 5 6.60 43.86 12.64
C VAL A 5 7.75 42.89 12.32
N ALA A 6 8.97 43.18 12.82
CA ALA A 6 10.12 42.30 12.66
C ALA A 6 9.91 40.95 13.38
N ASP A 7 9.33 40.95 14.58
CA ASP A 7 9.01 39.71 15.31
C ASP A 7 7.98 38.86 14.55
N ILE A 8 7.01 39.50 13.91
CA ILE A 8 5.98 38.83 13.10
C ILE A 8 6.58 38.24 11.82
N GLU A 9 7.44 38.99 11.13
CA GLU A 9 8.13 38.53 9.92
C GLU A 9 9.09 37.38 10.19
N GLN A 10 9.83 37.45 11.31
CA GLN A 10 10.71 36.37 11.74
C GLN A 10 9.91 35.11 12.08
N ALA A 11 8.82 35.22 12.85
CA ALA A 11 7.95 34.08 13.16
C ALA A 11 7.34 33.46 11.90
N ALA A 12 6.93 34.28 10.92
CA ALA A 12 6.42 33.79 9.63
C ALA A 12 7.51 33.12 8.77
N ALA A 13 8.76 33.58 8.85
CA ALA A 13 9.89 32.93 8.18
C ALA A 13 10.21 31.57 8.82
N GLU A 14 10.24 31.50 10.16
CA GLU A 14 10.45 30.25 10.91
C GLU A 14 9.33 29.22 10.65
N GLN A 15 8.07 29.66 10.62
CA GLN A 15 6.94 28.79 10.26
C GLN A 15 7.06 28.25 8.83
N ARG A 16 7.35 29.10 7.85
CA ARG A 16 7.56 28.65 6.46
C ARG A 16 8.73 27.69 6.33
N ALA A 17 9.82 27.93 7.04
CA ALA A 17 10.97 27.01 7.07
C ALA A 17 10.60 25.66 7.70
N ALA A 18 9.85 25.67 8.81
CA ALA A 18 9.38 24.45 9.47
C ALA A 18 8.39 23.66 8.60
N GLU A 19 7.47 24.33 7.91
CA GLU A 19 6.55 23.70 6.96
C GLU A 19 7.28 23.09 5.76
N ALA A 20 8.23 23.85 5.18
CA ALA A 20 9.06 23.34 4.09
C ALA A 20 9.89 22.12 4.52
N ALA A 21 10.46 22.13 5.72
CA ALA A 21 11.20 21.00 6.26
C ALA A 21 10.30 19.77 6.48
N ARG A 22 9.09 19.96 7.03
CA ARG A 22 8.09 18.89 7.19
C ARG A 22 7.66 18.29 5.86
N GLU A 23 7.44 19.11 4.84
CA GLU A 23 7.07 18.62 3.52
C GLU A 23 8.22 17.86 2.85
N GLN A 24 9.46 18.35 3.00
CA GLN A 24 10.65 17.62 2.51
C GLN A 24 10.80 16.26 3.20
N GLU A 25 10.64 16.20 4.53
CA GLU A 25 10.68 14.94 5.29
C GLU A 25 9.58 13.98 4.85
N ARG A 26 8.34 14.49 4.71
CA ARG A 26 7.20 13.71 4.21
C ARG A 26 7.48 13.14 2.82
N ARG A 27 7.97 13.97 1.90
CA ARG A 27 8.34 13.57 0.54
C ARG A 27 9.43 12.50 0.53
N ALA A 28 10.49 12.70 1.31
CA ALA A 28 11.58 11.73 1.44
C ALA A 28 11.09 10.38 2.00
N ARG A 29 10.21 10.40 3.00
CA ARG A 29 9.59 9.20 3.57
C ARG A 29 8.76 8.43 2.53
N LEU A 30 7.94 9.13 1.74
CA LEU A 30 7.12 8.51 0.70
C LEU A 30 7.98 7.90 -0.41
N ASN A 31 9.03 8.59 -0.84
CA ASN A 31 9.96 8.08 -1.85
C ASN A 31 10.71 6.83 -1.35
N ARG A 32 11.13 6.81 -0.07
CA ARG A 32 11.71 5.61 0.54
C ARG A 32 10.73 4.45 0.55
N ALA A 33 9.46 4.68 0.89
CA ALA A 33 8.44 3.63 0.87
C ALA A 33 8.21 3.06 -0.54
N ARG A 34 8.27 3.92 -1.59
CA ARG A 34 8.24 3.48 -2.99
C ARG A 34 9.44 2.59 -3.32
N ASP A 35 10.65 3.01 -2.95
CA ASP A 35 11.88 2.27 -3.26
C ASP A 35 11.91 0.92 -2.55
N GLU A 36 11.53 0.87 -1.28
CA GLU A 36 11.40 -0.36 -0.51
C GLU A 36 10.35 -1.30 -1.11
N ALA A 37 9.21 -0.78 -1.57
CA ALA A 37 8.19 -1.56 -2.24
C ALA A 37 8.68 -2.11 -3.58
N GLY A 38 9.37 -1.29 -4.39
CA GLY A 38 9.98 -1.70 -5.64
C GLY A 38 11.02 -2.81 -5.44
N ALA A 39 11.93 -2.64 -4.49
CA ALA A 39 12.94 -3.63 -4.16
C ALA A 39 12.33 -4.94 -3.67
N PHE A 40 11.30 -4.89 -2.83
CA PHE A 40 10.58 -6.08 -2.40
C PHE A 40 9.88 -6.79 -3.56
N ASN A 41 9.14 -6.03 -4.38
CA ASN A 41 8.35 -6.58 -5.48
C ASN A 41 9.24 -7.20 -6.56
N ALA A 42 10.44 -6.67 -6.79
CA ALA A 42 11.42 -7.23 -7.73
C ALA A 42 11.92 -8.62 -7.31
N ARG A 43 11.89 -8.94 -6.00
CA ARG A 43 12.27 -10.26 -5.48
C ARG A 43 11.17 -11.30 -5.67
N LEU A 44 9.92 -10.88 -5.83
CA LEU A 44 8.78 -11.79 -5.98
C LEU A 44 8.64 -12.28 -7.43
N ALA A 45 9.26 -13.41 -7.73
CA ALA A 45 9.32 -14.03 -9.05
C ALA A 45 8.21 -15.08 -9.25
N LEU A 46 6.96 -14.67 -9.05
CA LEU A 46 5.80 -15.53 -9.36
C LEU A 46 5.83 -15.94 -10.85
N PRO A 47 5.46 -17.19 -11.18
CA PRO A 47 5.52 -17.71 -12.55
C PRO A 47 4.37 -17.22 -13.43
N VAL A 48 3.62 -16.22 -12.97
CA VAL A 48 2.42 -15.66 -13.62
C VAL A 48 2.37 -14.16 -13.36
N ALA A 49 1.68 -13.43 -14.23
CA ALA A 49 1.44 -12.02 -14.02
C ALA A 49 0.62 -11.78 -12.74
N TRP A 50 1.05 -10.81 -11.94
CA TRP A 50 0.42 -10.44 -10.69
C TRP A 50 0.50 -8.94 -10.45
N ASP A 51 -0.39 -8.44 -9.60
CA ASP A 51 -0.45 -7.07 -9.10
C ASP A 51 -0.77 -7.06 -7.59
N VAL A 52 -0.91 -5.87 -7.02
CA VAL A 52 -1.34 -5.72 -5.63
C VAL A 52 -2.78 -5.24 -5.57
N GLY A 53 -3.55 -5.89 -4.71
CA GLY A 53 -4.92 -5.50 -4.45
C GLY A 53 -5.29 -5.56 -2.98
N ILE A 54 -6.42 -4.95 -2.66
CA ILE A 54 -6.96 -4.90 -1.32
C ILE A 54 -8.29 -5.64 -1.31
N LYS A 55 -8.54 -6.39 -0.24
CA LYS A 55 -9.89 -6.85 0.07
C LYS A 55 -10.54 -5.76 0.89
N ASP A 56 -11.46 -5.00 0.30
CA ASP A 56 -12.20 -4.04 1.08
C ASP A 56 -12.97 -4.79 2.17
N VAL A 57 -12.61 -4.53 3.42
CA VAL A 57 -13.48 -4.80 4.54
C VAL A 57 -14.31 -3.54 4.66
N LEU A 58 -15.60 -3.61 4.33
CA LEU A 58 -16.53 -2.51 4.63
C LEU A 58 -16.44 -2.25 6.13
N SER A 59 -15.65 -1.27 6.53
CA SER A 59 -15.58 -0.84 7.92
C SER A 59 -16.97 -0.31 8.23
N GLY A 60 -17.73 -1.03 9.06
CA GLY A 60 -18.83 -0.40 9.77
C GLY A 60 -18.21 0.76 10.53
N LEU A 61 -18.45 1.98 10.03
CA LEU A 61 -17.90 3.27 10.47
C LEU A 61 -17.49 3.25 11.95
N SER A 62 -16.24 2.88 12.24
CA SER A 62 -15.68 2.81 13.59
C SER A 62 -14.47 3.72 13.66
N GLU A 63 -14.15 4.19 14.87
CA GLU A 63 -13.13 5.19 15.20
C GLU A 63 -11.69 4.85 14.73
N THR A 64 -11.48 3.70 14.08
CA THR A 64 -10.18 3.21 13.57
C THR A 64 -9.98 3.41 12.06
N SER A 65 -10.72 4.35 11.46
CA SER A 65 -10.63 4.72 10.05
C SER A 65 -9.42 5.62 9.77
N TRP A 66 -8.73 5.42 8.63
CA TRP A 66 -7.60 6.23 8.16
C TRP A 66 -7.99 7.65 7.69
N GLY A 67 -9.26 8.04 7.81
CA GLY A 67 -9.76 9.32 7.30
C GLY A 67 -10.01 9.34 5.78
N ASP A 68 -9.80 8.21 5.09
CA ASP A 68 -10.13 7.98 3.67
C ASP A 68 -11.21 6.91 3.47
N GLY A 69 -11.80 6.41 4.57
CA GLY A 69 -12.81 5.34 4.58
C GLY A 69 -12.27 3.92 4.70
N ARG A 70 -10.94 3.73 4.88
CA ARG A 70 -10.31 2.42 5.06
C ARG A 70 -10.04 2.12 6.54
N SER A 71 -10.06 0.84 6.91
CA SER A 71 -9.68 0.39 8.26
C SER A 71 -8.15 0.34 8.43
N ALA A 72 -7.66 0.66 9.64
CA ALA A 72 -6.30 0.38 10.12
C ALA A 72 -5.77 -1.03 9.78
N ALA A 73 -6.67 -2.02 9.67
CA ALA A 73 -6.36 -3.42 9.43
C ALA A 73 -6.32 -3.82 7.94
N THR A 74 -6.44 -2.86 7.02
CA THR A 74 -6.38 -3.13 5.57
C THR A 74 -4.98 -3.61 5.20
N VAL A 75 -4.89 -4.76 4.53
CA VAL A 75 -3.62 -5.36 4.10
C VAL A 75 -3.57 -5.49 2.59
N GLU A 76 -2.38 -5.31 2.03
CA GLU A 76 -2.08 -5.47 0.63
C GLU A 76 -1.86 -6.94 0.28
N HIS A 77 -2.62 -7.44 -0.69
CA HIS A 77 -2.58 -8.83 -1.14
C HIS A 77 -1.94 -8.94 -2.53
N VAL A 78 -1.34 -10.10 -2.81
CA VAL A 78 -0.96 -10.49 -4.18
C VAL A 78 -2.22 -10.87 -4.94
N TYR A 79 -2.56 -10.09 -5.97
CA TYR A 79 -3.66 -10.28 -6.90
C TYR A 79 -3.15 -10.92 -8.19
N LEU A 80 -3.73 -12.03 -8.63
CA LEU A 80 -3.27 -12.76 -9.81
C LEU A 80 -3.99 -12.25 -11.05
N LEU A 81 -3.24 -11.86 -12.08
CA LEU A 81 -3.79 -11.45 -13.38
C LEU A 81 -3.98 -12.64 -14.31
N GLU A 82 -3.34 -13.76 -14.00
CA GLU A 82 -3.33 -15.00 -14.75
C GLU A 82 -3.59 -16.20 -13.83
N PRO A 83 -4.12 -17.32 -14.34
CA PRO A 83 -4.30 -18.52 -13.56
C PRO A 83 -2.95 -19.09 -13.12
N LEU A 84 -2.86 -19.54 -11.86
CA LEU A 84 -1.66 -20.10 -11.26
C LEU A 84 -1.89 -21.56 -10.89
N THR A 85 -1.05 -22.44 -11.43
CA THR A 85 -1.01 -23.86 -11.05
C THR A 85 0.41 -24.22 -10.62
N ALA A 86 0.58 -24.54 -9.34
CA ALA A 86 1.88 -24.86 -8.75
C ALA A 86 1.72 -25.97 -7.70
N GLY A 87 1.78 -27.23 -8.18
CA GLY A 87 1.48 -28.41 -7.40
C GLY A 87 0.00 -28.44 -7.02
N ARG A 88 -0.29 -28.55 -5.71
CA ARG A 88 -1.66 -28.49 -5.18
C ARG A 88 -2.24 -27.08 -5.09
N LEU A 89 -1.42 -26.04 -5.30
CA LEU A 89 -1.90 -24.66 -5.30
C LEU A 89 -2.46 -24.34 -6.68
N VAL A 90 -3.78 -24.21 -6.78
CA VAL A 90 -4.49 -23.79 -7.99
C VAL A 90 -5.26 -22.50 -7.70
N ARG A 91 -5.12 -21.49 -8.56
CA ARG A 91 -5.82 -20.21 -8.51
C ARG A 91 -6.24 -19.79 -9.91
N GLN A 92 -7.37 -19.11 -10.00
CA GLN A 92 -7.84 -18.51 -11.24
C GLN A 92 -7.28 -17.10 -11.40
N ALA A 93 -7.33 -16.57 -12.63
CA ALA A 93 -7.15 -15.15 -12.83
C ALA A 93 -8.21 -14.38 -12.03
N GLY A 94 -7.79 -13.30 -11.36
CA GLY A 94 -8.63 -12.52 -10.47
C GLY A 94 -8.70 -13.03 -9.03
N ASP A 95 -8.07 -14.16 -8.71
CA ASP A 95 -7.94 -14.60 -7.32
C ASP A 95 -6.79 -13.87 -6.61
N PHE A 96 -6.92 -13.73 -5.29
CA PHE A 96 -5.78 -13.41 -4.44
C PHE A 96 -4.97 -14.67 -4.16
N LEU A 97 -3.64 -14.57 -4.07
CA LEU A 97 -2.78 -15.72 -3.79
C LEU A 97 -3.19 -16.46 -2.50
N CYS A 98 -3.59 -15.71 -1.47
CA CYS A 98 -3.97 -16.27 -0.17
C CYS A 98 -5.32 -16.98 -0.13
N THR A 99 -6.21 -16.81 -1.11
CA THR A 99 -7.55 -17.42 -1.11
C THR A 99 -7.87 -18.10 -2.44
N ALA A 100 -8.36 -19.33 -2.39
CA ALA A 100 -8.96 -19.97 -3.56
C ALA A 100 -10.41 -19.50 -3.74
N ALA A 101 -10.94 -19.55 -4.96
CA ALA A 101 -12.34 -19.24 -5.27
C ALA A 101 -13.39 -19.97 -4.40
N ALA A 102 -13.04 -21.13 -3.81
CA ALA A 102 -13.89 -21.93 -2.91
C ALA A 102 -13.82 -21.51 -1.42
N GLY A 103 -12.85 -20.69 -1.03
CA GLY A 103 -12.83 -20.07 0.31
C GLY A 103 -13.82 -18.91 0.39
N THR A 104 -14.13 -18.44 1.59
CA THR A 104 -14.72 -17.11 1.72
C THR A 104 -13.71 -16.10 1.19
N ASN A 105 -13.82 -15.77 -0.10
CA ASN A 105 -13.13 -14.65 -0.71
C ASN A 105 -13.47 -13.33 0.03
N GLY A 106 -14.36 -13.34 1.04
CA GLY A 106 -14.80 -12.14 1.73
C GLY A 106 -15.49 -11.24 0.72
N LYS A 107 -16.47 -11.80 0.00
CA LYS A 107 -17.12 -11.30 -1.23
C LYS A 107 -17.90 -9.98 -1.06
N ARG A 108 -17.30 -8.98 -0.45
CA ARG A 108 -17.79 -7.60 -0.42
C ARG A 108 -16.62 -6.65 -0.68
N TRP A 109 -15.96 -6.84 -1.81
CA TRP A 109 -14.95 -5.91 -2.31
C TRP A 109 -15.65 -4.79 -3.07
N SER A 110 -15.18 -3.55 -2.97
CA SER A 110 -15.62 -2.52 -3.91
C SER A 110 -15.07 -2.82 -5.31
N SER A 111 -15.53 -2.06 -6.30
CA SER A 111 -15.14 -2.22 -7.72
C SER A 111 -13.66 -1.95 -8.01
N LYS A 112 -12.89 -1.45 -7.04
CA LYS A 112 -11.45 -1.20 -7.17
C LYS A 112 -10.63 -2.26 -6.44
N VAL A 113 -10.24 -3.30 -7.17
CA VAL A 113 -9.42 -4.40 -6.62
C VAL A 113 -7.93 -4.09 -6.65
N ILE A 114 -7.45 -3.38 -7.67
CA ILE A 114 -6.02 -3.06 -7.85
C ILE A 114 -5.67 -1.78 -7.10
N GLU A 115 -4.68 -1.85 -6.22
CA GLU A 115 -4.23 -0.73 -5.40
C GLU A 115 -2.99 -0.04 -5.99
N ARG A 116 -2.93 1.28 -5.84
CA ARG A 116 -1.77 2.12 -6.14
C ARG A 116 -1.47 3.03 -4.96
N ALA A 117 -0.25 2.94 -4.44
CA ALA A 117 0.28 3.92 -3.51
C ALA A 117 0.88 5.09 -4.31
N HIS A 118 1.11 6.24 -3.67
CA HIS A 118 1.65 7.43 -4.32
C HIS A 118 2.95 7.84 -3.64
N ASP A 119 3.97 8.17 -4.44
CA ASP A 119 5.24 8.64 -3.92
C ASP A 119 5.17 10.12 -3.52
N GLY A 120 6.32 10.68 -3.14
CA GLY A 120 6.41 12.07 -2.71
C GLY A 120 6.10 13.10 -3.80
N ASP A 121 6.06 12.68 -5.06
CA ASP A 121 5.70 13.49 -6.23
C ASP A 121 4.26 13.21 -6.69
N GLY A 122 3.51 12.37 -5.97
CA GLY A 122 2.17 11.96 -6.34
C GLY A 122 2.15 10.97 -7.51
N GLN A 123 3.27 10.33 -7.85
CA GLN A 123 3.30 9.32 -8.90
C GLN A 123 2.81 7.97 -8.36
N PRO A 124 1.87 7.30 -9.05
CA PRO A 124 1.34 6.03 -8.59
C PRO A 124 2.38 4.91 -8.76
N TYR A 125 2.51 4.05 -7.76
CA TYR A 125 3.35 2.86 -7.78
C TYR A 125 2.63 1.64 -7.20
N ARG A 126 3.14 0.45 -7.51
CA ARG A 126 2.65 -0.81 -6.94
C ARG A 126 3.15 -0.94 -5.49
N PRO A 127 2.28 -0.93 -4.47
CA PRO A 127 2.71 -1.07 -3.09
C PRO A 127 3.29 -2.47 -2.81
N ARG A 128 3.88 -2.64 -1.63
CA ARG A 128 4.39 -3.93 -1.17
C ARG A 128 3.23 -4.77 -0.62
N PRO A 129 3.08 -6.05 -0.99
CA PRO A 129 2.16 -6.96 -0.30
C PRO A 129 2.50 -7.11 1.18
N THR A 130 1.51 -6.95 2.06
CA THR A 130 1.66 -7.09 3.53
C THR A 130 0.84 -8.25 4.11
N CYS A 131 -0.05 -8.86 3.33
CA CYS A 131 -0.81 -10.02 3.78
C CYS A 131 0.11 -11.20 4.12
N LYS A 132 0.16 -11.58 5.41
CA LYS A 132 1.01 -12.68 5.92
C LYS A 132 0.81 -14.00 5.17
N ALA A 133 -0.42 -14.34 4.80
CA ALA A 133 -0.74 -15.55 4.05
C ALA A 133 -0.23 -15.50 2.60
N CYS A 134 -0.36 -14.34 1.93
CA CYS A 134 0.26 -14.14 0.62
C CYS A 134 1.78 -14.31 0.70
N LEU A 135 2.42 -13.69 1.69
CA LEU A 135 3.86 -13.76 1.89
C LEU A 135 4.35 -15.18 2.19
N ALA A 136 3.62 -15.93 3.01
CA ALA A 136 3.95 -17.32 3.31
C ALA A 136 3.91 -18.22 2.07
N LEU A 137 2.90 -18.06 1.20
CA LEU A 137 2.79 -18.78 -0.07
C LEU A 137 3.83 -18.32 -1.09
N ALA A 138 4.11 -17.02 -1.12
CA ALA A 138 5.03 -16.38 -2.03
C ALA A 138 6.50 -16.75 -1.77
N LYS A 139 6.84 -17.18 -0.55
CA LYS A 139 8.21 -17.48 -0.12
C LYS A 139 8.99 -18.39 -1.08
N ARG A 140 8.33 -19.38 -1.70
CA ARG A 140 8.95 -20.30 -2.67
C ARG A 140 9.34 -19.67 -4.00
N TRP A 141 8.91 -18.44 -4.27
CA TRP A 141 9.22 -17.66 -5.45
C TRP A 141 9.98 -16.37 -5.12
N MET A 142 10.43 -16.20 -3.87
CA MET A 142 11.28 -15.09 -3.50
C MET A 142 12.70 -15.39 -3.96
N LYS A 143 13.27 -14.47 -4.73
CA LYS A 143 14.71 -14.43 -5.02
C LYS A 143 15.46 -13.93 -3.80
N ASP A 144 16.62 -14.54 -3.54
CA ASP A 144 17.52 -14.15 -2.45
C ASP A 144 17.89 -12.67 -2.53
#